data_AF-A0A314UWG4-F1
#
_entry.id   AF-A0A314UWG4-F1
#
_cell.length_a   1.000
_cell.length_b   1.000
_cell.length_c   1.000
_cell.angle_alpha   90.00
_cell.angle_beta   90.00
_cell.angle_gamma   90.00
#
_symmetry.space_group_name_H-M   'P 1'
#
loop_
_entity.id
_entity.type
_entity.pdbx_description
1 polymer ?
#
loop_
_entity_poly.entity_id
_entity_poly.type
_entity_poly.pdbx_seq_one_letter_code
_entity_poly.pdbx_strand_id
1 'polypeptide(L)' 'MIPHKTKRGAAALARLKAYEGVPPPYDKIKRMELENKRKERAQLTYERKKQLNKLRVKAEKVVEEKHNHDALGP' A
#
# COMPACT_ATOMS: atom_id res chain seq x y z
N MET A 1 -16.13 -16.97 12.83
CA MET A 1 -16.92 -16.36 13.94
C MET A 1 -16.02 -15.47 14.77
N ILE A 2 -16.45 -14.25 15.08
CA ILE A 2 -15.70 -13.30 15.92
C ILE A 2 -16.07 -13.52 17.41
N PRO A 3 -15.11 -13.51 18.36
CA PRO A 3 -15.38 -13.64 19.80
C PRO A 3 -16.05 -12.38 20.38
N HIS A 4 -17.36 -12.26 20.17
CA HIS A 4 -18.20 -11.09 20.45
C HIS A 4 -18.36 -10.72 21.93
N LYS A 5 -18.03 -11.62 22.86
CA LYS A 5 -18.06 -11.35 24.31
C LYS A 5 -16.92 -10.42 24.77
N THR A 6 -15.87 -10.27 23.96
CA THR A 6 -14.76 -9.35 24.28
C THR A 6 -15.07 -7.94 23.76
N LYS A 7 -14.59 -6.90 24.44
CA LYS A 7 -14.72 -5.49 23.96
C LYS A 7 -14.24 -5.33 22.52
N ARG A 8 -13.11 -5.98 22.17
CA ARG A 8 -12.56 -6.02 20.81
C ARG A 8 -13.51 -6.71 19.83
N GLY A 9 -14.10 -7.84 20.21
CA GLY A 9 -15.02 -8.58 19.37
C GLY A 9 -16.34 -7.84 19.12
N ALA A 10 -16.90 -7.19 20.13
CA ALA A 10 -18.07 -6.33 19.98
C ALA A 10 -17.78 -5.14 19.05
N ALA A 11 -16.63 -4.48 19.22
CA ALA A 11 -16.21 -3.39 18.33
C ALA A 11 -16.00 -3.86 16.87
N ALA A 12 -15.49 -5.08 16.67
CA ALA A 12 -15.35 -5.66 15.34
C ALA A 12 -16.72 -5.98 14.70
N LEU A 13 -17.68 -6.49 15.49
CA LEU A 13 -19.03 -6.77 15.02
C LEU A 13 -19.79 -5.49 14.66
N ALA A 14 -19.61 -4.41 15.43
CA ALA A 14 -20.20 -3.10 15.14
C ALA A 14 -19.70 -2.47 13.83
N ARG A 15 -18.52 -2.87 13.34
CA ARG A 15 -17.98 -2.43 12.04
C ARG A 15 -18.53 -3.23 10.87
N LEU A 16 -19.11 -4.41 11.10
CA LEU A 16 -19.67 -5.25 10.06
C LEU A 16 -20.94 -4.60 9.52
N LYS A 17 -20.95 -4.32 8.22
CA LYS A 17 -22.13 -3.87 7.49
C LYS A 17 -22.52 -4.97 6.52
N ALA A 18 -23.65 -5.63 6.78
CA ALA A 18 -24.24 -6.62 5.90
C ALA A 18 -25.54 -6.03 5.35
N TYR A 19 -25.76 -6.19 4.05
CA TYR A 19 -26.93 -5.66 3.34
C TYR A 19 -27.52 -6.77 2.48
N GLU A 20 -28.85 -6.81 2.40
CA GLU A 20 -29.55 -7.64 1.41
C GLU A 20 -29.57 -6.89 0.08
N GLY A 21 -29.09 -7.51 -1.00
CA GLY A 21 -28.89 -6.84 -2.29
C GLY A 21 -27.71 -5.85 -2.31
N VAL A 22 -27.77 -4.84 -3.20
CA VAL A 22 -26.76 -3.78 -3.29
C VAL A 22 -27.41 -2.43 -2.97
N PRO A 23 -27.24 -1.90 -1.74
CA PRO A 23 -27.89 -0.65 -1.36
C PRO A 23 -27.16 0.57 -1.95
N PRO A 24 -27.87 1.69 -2.17
CA PRO A 24 -27.23 2.97 -2.45
C PRO A 24 -26.31 3.40 -1.30
N PRO A 25 -25.07 3.87 -1.51
CA PRO A 25 -24.39 4.30 -2.76
C PRO A 25 -23.49 3.23 -3.43
N TYR A 26 -23.54 1.98 -2.96
CA TYR A 26 -22.72 0.89 -3.51
C TYR A 26 -23.31 0.32 -4.81
N ASP A 27 -24.54 0.69 -5.14
CA ASP A 27 -25.25 0.43 -6.39
C ASP A 27 -24.64 1.18 -7.59
N LYS A 28 -24.12 2.40 -7.36
CA LYS A 28 -23.55 3.28 -8.38
C LYS A 28 -22.13 2.88 -8.80
N ILE A 29 -21.39 2.21 -7.92
CA ILE A 29 -20.01 1.78 -8.21
C ILE A 29 -20.04 0.32 -8.65
N LYS A 30 -19.81 0.10 -9.94
CA LYS A 30 -19.70 -1.27 -10.48
C LYS A 30 -18.56 -2.01 -9.77
N ARG A 31 -18.74 -3.28 -9.42
CA ARG A 31 -17.69 -4.11 -8.77
C ARG A 31 -16.37 -4.10 -9.56
N MET A 32 -16.45 -4.05 -10.89
CA MET A 32 -15.30 -3.88 -11.78
C MET A 32 -14.54 -2.56 -11.54
N GLU A 33 -15.24 -1.47 -11.21
CA GLU A 33 -14.63 -0.18 -10.92
C GLU A 33 -13.84 -0.19 -9.61
N LEU A 34 -14.32 -0.93 -8.59
CA LEU A 34 -13.56 -1.17 -7.35
C LEU A 34 -12.28 -1.97 -7.64
N GLU A 35 -12.35 -2.96 -8.52
CA GLU A 35 -11.18 -3.73 -8.93
C GLU A 35 -10.18 -2.87 -9.72
N ASN A 36 -10.67 -2.04 -10.64
CA ASN A 36 -9.84 -1.10 -11.39
C ASN A 36 -9.16 -0.10 -10.46
N LYS A 37 -9.89 0.53 -9.53
CA LYS A 37 -9.33 1.42 -8.50
C LYS A 37 -8.28 0.72 -7.64
N ARG A 38 -8.46 -0.56 -7.32
CA ARG A 38 -7.45 -1.36 -6.61
C ARG A 38 -6.20 -1.56 -7.45
N LYS A 39 -6.34 -1.92 -8.74
CA LYS A 39 -5.23 -2.11 -9.68
C LYS A 39 -4.45 -0.81 -9.91
N GLU A 40 -5.14 0.31 -10.11
CA GLU A 40 -4.53 1.63 -10.26
C GLU A 40 -3.71 2.03 -9.02
N ARG A 41 -4.28 1.90 -7.82
CA ARG A 41 -3.55 2.17 -6.57
C ARG A 41 -2.32 1.27 -6.41
N ALA A 42 -2.43 0.00 -6.78
CA ALA A 42 -1.30 -0.92 -6.77
C ALA A 42 -0.22 -0.51 -7.78
N GLN A 43 -0.59 -0.09 -8.99
CA GLN A 43 0.37 0.36 -9.99
C GLN A 43 1.11 1.62 -9.54
N LEU A 44 0.39 2.60 -8.97
CA LEU A 44 0.98 3.83 -8.46
C LEU A 44 2.01 3.56 -7.34
N THR A 45 1.69 2.65 -6.44
CA THR A 45 2.62 2.28 -5.35
C THR A 45 3.84 1.53 -5.88
N TYR A 46 3.65 0.65 -6.88
CA TYR A 46 4.74 -0.06 -7.53
C TYR A 46 5.71 0.89 -8.25
N GLU A 47 5.21 1.80 -9.09
CA GLU A 47 6.04 2.76 -9.81
C GLU A 47 6.82 3.68 -8.86
N ARG A 48 6.16 4.16 -7.79
CA ARG A 48 6.83 4.97 -6.76
C ARG A 48 7.97 4.21 -6.10
N LYS A 49 7.74 2.94 -5.73
CA LYS A 49 8.77 2.10 -5.09
C LYS A 49 9.94 1.82 -6.05
N LYS A 50 9.67 1.58 -7.33
CA LYS A 50 10.68 1.37 -8.36
C LYS A 50 11.59 2.60 -8.52
N GLN A 51 11.02 3.80 -8.58
CA GLN A 51 11.79 5.04 -8.65
C GLN A 51 12.66 5.27 -7.40
N LEU A 52 12.09 5.02 -6.21
CA LEU A 52 12.84 5.12 -4.95
C LEU A 52 14.01 4.14 -4.90
N ASN A 53 13.80 2.88 -5.30
CA ASN A 53 14.88 1.90 -5.34
C ASN A 53 15.99 2.30 -6.31
N LYS A 54 15.65 2.84 -7.48
CA LYS A 54 16.64 3.38 -8.42
C LYS A 54 17.48 4.49 -7.79
N LEU A 55 16.84 5.40 -7.05
CA LEU A 55 17.55 6.48 -6.35
C LEU A 55 18.45 5.95 -5.24
N ARG A 56 18.00 4.93 -4.49
CA ARG A 56 18.80 4.30 -3.43
C ARG A 56 20.07 3.66 -3.98
N VAL A 57 19.95 2.85 -5.03
CA VAL A 57 21.12 2.23 -5.68
C VAL A 57 22.09 3.30 -6.20
N LYS A 58 21.57 4.41 -6.75
CA LYS A 58 22.43 5.52 -7.18
C LYS A 58 23.15 6.16 -5.99
N ALA A 59 22.45 6.40 -4.88
CA ALA A 59 23.06 6.96 -3.68
C ALA A 59 24.13 6.04 -3.08
N GLU A 60 23.88 4.73 -3.03
CA GLU A 60 24.84 3.72 -2.57
C GLU A 60 26.12 3.75 -3.41
N LYS A 61 26.00 3.77 -4.74
CA LYS A 61 27.16 3.91 -5.64
C LYS A 61 27.94 5.19 -5.42
N VAL A 62 27.25 6.33 -5.27
CA VAL A 62 27.92 7.62 -5.01
C VAL A 62 28.66 7.59 -3.67
N VAL A 63 28.10 6.95 -2.64
CA VAL A 63 28.76 6.80 -1.34
C VAL A 63 29.99 5.91 -1.47
N GLU A 64 29.90 4.80 -2.21
CA GLU A 64 31.02 3.90 -2.46
C GLU A 64 32.14 4.58 -3.27
N GLU A 65 31.79 5.32 -4.33
CA GLU A 65 32.75 6.12 -5.12
C GLU A 65 33.47 7.17 -4.26
N LYS A 66 32.75 7.88 -3.37
CA LYS A 66 33.35 8.84 -2.44
C LYS A 66 34.27 8.15 -1.44
N HIS A 67 33.84 7.03 -0.86
CA HIS A 67 34.65 6.29 0.10
C HIS A 67 35.94 5.75 -0.52
N ASN A 68 35.88 5.33 -1.78
CA ASN A 68 37.07 4.90 -2.54
C ASN A 68 37.99 6.07 -2.93
N HIS A 69 37.43 7.26 -3.19
CA HIS A 69 38.22 8.48 -3.44
C HIS A 69 38.92 8.98 -2.18
N ASP A 70 38.27 8.91 -1.02
CA ASP A 70 38.86 9.27 0.28
C ASP A 70 39.92 8.26 0.76
N ALA A 71 39.84 7.00 0.32
CA ALA A 71 40.84 5.95 0.59
C ALA A 71 42.10 6.04 -0.29
N LEU A 72 42.05 6.83 -1.37
CA LEU A 72 43.17 7.17 -2.26
C LEU A 72 43.47 8.67 -2.12
N GLY A 73 43.94 9.08 -0.94
CA GLY A 73 44.52 10.42 -0.74
C GLY A 73 45.83 10.61 -1.56
N PRO A 74 46.32 11.86 -1.72
CA PRO A 74 47.43 12.20 -2.62
C PRO A 74 48.72 11.41 -2.35
#